data_AF-A0A7C2WW64-F1
#
_entry.id   AF-A0A7C2WW64-F1
#
_cell.length_a   1.000
_cell.length_b   1.000
_cell.length_c   1.000
_cell.angle_alpha   90.00
_cell.angle_beta   90.00
_cell.angle_gamma   90.00
#
_symmetry.space_group_name_H-M   'P 1'
#
loop_
_entity.id
_entity.type
_entity.pdbx_description
1 polymer ?
#
loop_
_entity_poly.entity_id
_entity_poly.type
_entity_poly.pdbx_seq_one_letter_code
_entity_poly.pdbx_strand_id
1 'polypeptide(L)'
;MVCPQCSGAMRGNTCVSCGWERPARSGINVVQGELHEFRLEDLMEPRPGLRAAILKEPKKVFEAALVYTMMSSAKGEDHARRWAYGIWKGIYPKSKLGFGWFNMAVPTSPDLSAYNLIEREVKRFRKNAKRGRRLAA
;
A
#
# COMPACT_ATOMS: atom_id res chain seq x y z
N MET A 1 43.52 29.99 -20.56
CA MET A 1 42.07 30.23 -20.42
C MET A 1 41.78 30.46 -18.94
N VAL A 2 40.98 31.46 -18.63
CA VAL A 2 40.75 31.96 -17.26
C VAL A 2 39.42 31.42 -16.75
N CYS A 3 39.33 31.03 -15.47
CA CYS A 3 38.08 30.55 -14.86
C CYS A 3 37.03 31.69 -14.82
N PRO A 4 35.77 31.46 -15.27
CA PRO A 4 34.75 32.50 -15.30
C PRO A 4 34.20 32.90 -13.92
N GLN A 5 34.45 32.11 -12.87
CA GLN A 5 33.98 32.42 -11.51
C GLN A 5 34.99 33.18 -10.65
N CYS A 6 36.27 32.80 -10.69
CA CYS A 6 37.28 33.34 -9.76
C CYS A 6 38.50 33.96 -10.45
N SER A 7 38.49 34.02 -11.79
CA SER A 7 39.62 34.49 -12.60
C SER A 7 40.94 33.72 -12.39
N GLY A 8 40.90 32.55 -11.73
CA GLY A 8 42.05 31.69 -11.51
C GLY A 8 42.52 30.95 -12.76
N ALA A 9 43.76 30.45 -12.72
CA ALA A 9 44.34 29.63 -13.78
C ALA A 9 43.67 28.25 -13.84
N MET A 10 43.32 27.80 -15.06
CA MET A 10 42.74 26.46 -15.29
C MET A 10 43.81 25.47 -15.74
N ARG A 11 43.74 24.23 -15.24
CA ARG A 11 44.57 23.10 -15.68
C ARG A 11 43.67 22.03 -16.29
N GLY A 12 43.69 21.91 -17.63
CA GLY A 12 42.74 21.07 -18.35
C GLY A 12 41.31 21.61 -18.25
N ASN A 13 40.38 20.79 -17.77
CA ASN A 13 38.97 21.16 -17.61
C ASN A 13 38.62 21.67 -16.21
N THR A 14 39.55 21.66 -15.25
CA THR A 14 39.26 21.99 -13.85
C THR A 14 40.05 23.23 -13.42
N CYS A 15 39.37 24.15 -12.73
CA CYS A 15 40.03 25.28 -12.10
C CYS A 15 40.79 24.83 -10.85
N VAL A 16 42.06 25.21 -10.74
CA VAL A 16 42.91 24.82 -9.60
C VAL A 16 42.54 25.59 -8.33
N SER A 17 41.91 26.76 -8.46
CA SER A 17 41.59 27.65 -7.33
C SER A 17 40.21 27.39 -6.71
N CYS A 18 39.17 27.13 -7.51
CA CYS A 18 37.80 26.94 -7.02
C CYS A 18 37.19 25.56 -7.34
N GLY A 19 37.92 24.69 -8.03
CA GLY A 19 37.43 23.36 -8.41
C GLY A 19 36.35 23.36 -9.50
N TRP A 20 36.03 24.52 -10.10
CA TRP A 20 35.03 24.61 -11.16
C TRP A 20 35.44 23.76 -12.38
N GLU A 21 34.60 22.82 -12.76
CA GLU A 21 34.79 21.97 -13.94
C GLU A 21 34.04 22.54 -15.14
N ARG A 22 34.75 22.63 -16.26
CA ARG A 22 34.20 23.11 -17.51
C ARG A 22 33.22 22.06 -18.05
N PRO A 23 31.93 22.39 -18.23
CA PRO A 23 30.94 21.45 -18.74
C PRO A 23 31.33 20.97 -20.14
N ALA A 24 31.09 19.69 -20.42
CA ALA A 24 31.37 19.09 -21.72
C ALA A 24 30.59 19.80 -22.83
N ARG A 25 31.20 19.99 -24.01
CA ARG A 25 30.55 20.64 -25.17
C ARG A 25 29.37 19.83 -25.74
N SER A 26 29.30 18.54 -25.45
CA SER A 26 28.10 17.73 -25.66
C SER A 26 27.16 18.02 -24.51
N GLY A 27 25.95 18.51 -24.79
CA GLY A 27 24.90 18.89 -23.82
C GLY A 27 24.35 17.75 -22.94
N ILE A 28 25.22 16.87 -22.46
CA ILE A 28 24.96 15.77 -21.54
C ILE A 28 25.22 16.33 -20.14
N ASN A 29 24.15 16.78 -19.50
CA ASN A 29 24.15 17.06 -18.07
C ASN A 29 24.08 15.72 -17.33
N VAL A 30 25.14 15.37 -16.58
CA VAL A 30 25.10 14.25 -15.64
C VAL A 30 24.32 14.73 -14.42
N VAL A 31 23.01 14.54 -14.44
CA VAL A 31 22.15 14.75 -13.28
C VAL A 31 22.28 13.50 -12.42
N GLN A 32 22.74 13.64 -11.16
CA GLN A 32 22.68 12.55 -10.20
C GLN A 32 21.22 12.16 -10.04
N GLY A 33 20.83 10.99 -10.55
CA GLY A 33 19.49 10.46 -10.34
C GLY A 33 19.24 10.34 -8.84
N GLU A 34 18.19 10.99 -8.35
CA GLU A 34 17.74 10.80 -6.97
C GLU A 34 17.32 9.35 -6.80
N LEU A 35 17.91 8.70 -5.79
CA LEU A 35 17.64 7.32 -5.43
C LEU A 35 16.30 7.28 -4.70
N HIS A 36 15.20 7.14 -5.46
CA HIS A 36 13.90 6.87 -4.85
C HIS A 36 13.91 5.45 -4.28
N GLU A 37 13.87 5.33 -2.95
CA GLU A 37 13.45 4.09 -2.31
C GLU A 37 12.05 3.74 -2.81
N PHE A 38 11.95 2.74 -3.68
CA PHE A 38 10.68 2.08 -3.99
C PHE A 38 10.25 1.29 -2.74
N ARG A 39 9.66 2.00 -1.78
CA ARG A 39 8.88 1.32 -0.75
C ARG A 39 7.57 0.90 -1.40
N LEU A 40 7.44 -0.40 -1.64
CA LEU A 40 6.16 -1.10 -1.80
C LEU A 40 5.34 -1.03 -0.49
N GLU A 41 5.25 0.14 0.14
CA GLU A 41 4.20 0.46 1.09
C GLU A 41 2.93 0.61 0.24
N ASP A 42 2.42 -0.54 -0.19
CA ASP A 42 1.27 -0.73 -1.06
C ASP A 42 0.16 0.24 -0.64
N LEU A 43 -0.13 1.22 -1.50
CA LEU A 43 -1.25 2.15 -1.42
C LEU A 43 -2.57 1.38 -1.56
N MET A 44 -2.87 0.52 -0.60
CA MET A 44 -4.14 -0.15 -0.51
C MET A 44 -5.14 0.87 0.02
N GLU A 45 -5.74 1.63 -0.90
CA GLU A 45 -6.69 2.68 -0.56
C GLU A 45 -7.94 2.06 0.09
N PRO A 46 -8.19 2.31 1.39
CA PRO A 46 -9.45 1.91 2.00
C PRO A 46 -10.59 2.74 1.42
N ARG A 47 -11.80 2.19 1.49
CA ARG A 47 -13.02 2.86 1.03
C ARG A 47 -13.17 4.25 1.70
N PRO A 48 -13.62 5.28 0.97
CA PRO A 48 -13.82 6.61 1.53
C PRO A 48 -14.78 6.60 2.71
N GLY A 49 -14.39 7.32 3.77
CA GLY A 49 -15.14 7.47 5.03
C GLY A 49 -14.78 6.49 6.14
N LEU A 50 -13.85 5.55 5.92
CA LEU A 50 -13.30 4.74 7.00
C LEU A 50 -12.14 5.49 7.68
N ARG A 51 -12.23 5.66 9.01
CA ARG A 51 -11.20 6.25 9.86
C ARG A 51 -10.83 5.24 10.94
N ALA A 52 -9.83 4.41 10.69
CA ALA A 52 -9.26 3.50 11.67
C ALA A 52 -7.74 3.40 11.45
N ALA A 53 -6.96 3.43 12.53
CA ALA A 53 -5.49 3.39 12.44
C ALA A 53 -4.98 2.09 11.78
N ILE A 54 -5.71 0.99 11.99
CA ILE A 54 -5.40 -0.34 11.45
C ILE A 54 -5.47 -0.43 9.92
N LEU A 55 -6.05 0.56 9.24
CA LEU A 55 -6.16 0.57 7.78
C LEU A 55 -4.79 0.70 7.08
N LYS A 56 -3.78 1.21 7.80
CA LYS A 56 -2.39 1.25 7.34
C LYS A 56 -1.76 -0.14 7.23
N GLU A 57 -2.33 -1.14 7.91
CA GLU A 57 -1.83 -2.51 7.95
C GLU A 57 -2.85 -3.49 7.35
N PRO A 58 -2.98 -3.52 6.01
CA PRO A 58 -4.01 -4.31 5.32
C PRO A 58 -3.92 -5.81 5.56
N LYS A 59 -2.72 -6.33 5.87
CA LYS A 59 -2.51 -7.74 6.23
C LYS A 59 -3.23 -8.12 7.52
N LYS A 60 -3.09 -7.30 8.58
CA LYS A 60 -3.78 -7.52 9.87
C LYS A 60 -5.30 -7.47 9.72
N VAL A 61 -5.80 -6.61 8.83
CA VAL A 61 -7.24 -6.55 8.50
C VAL A 61 -7.70 -7.85 7.84
N PHE A 62 -6.91 -8.42 6.93
CA PHE A 62 -7.24 -9.69 6.29
C PHE A 62 -7.16 -10.88 7.27
N GLU A 63 -6.14 -10.90 8.13
CA GLU A 63 -6.00 -11.87 9.22
C GLU A 63 -7.24 -11.89 10.14
N ALA A 64 -7.70 -10.71 10.58
CA ALA A 64 -8.91 -10.61 11.38
C ALA A 64 -10.16 -11.05 10.62
N ALA A 65 -10.23 -10.78 9.31
CA ALA A 65 -11.31 -11.26 8.46
C ALA A 65 -11.34 -12.79 8.38
N LEU A 66 -10.17 -13.44 8.25
CA LEU A 66 -10.06 -14.90 8.25
C LEU A 66 -10.54 -15.50 9.57
N VAL A 67 -10.08 -14.97 10.71
CA VAL A 67 -10.52 -15.48 12.02
C VAL A 67 -12.03 -15.34 12.16
N TYR A 68 -12.59 -14.17 11.84
CA TYR A 68 -14.03 -13.94 11.90
C TYR A 68 -14.83 -14.92 11.04
N THR A 69 -14.41 -15.15 9.78
CA THR A 69 -15.16 -16.04 8.88
C THR A 69 -14.96 -17.52 9.20
N MET A 70 -13.80 -17.94 9.70
CA MET A 70 -13.57 -19.30 10.17
C MET A 70 -14.44 -19.63 11.38
N MET A 71 -14.59 -18.71 12.33
CA MET A 71 -15.48 -18.89 13.48
C MET A 71 -16.96 -18.83 13.07
N SER A 72 -17.30 -18.04 12.05
CA SER A 72 -18.69 -17.79 11.65
C SER A 72 -19.23 -18.72 10.57
N SER A 73 -18.38 -19.52 9.91
CA SER A 73 -18.79 -20.34 8.77
C SER A 73 -18.88 -21.82 9.13
N ALA A 74 -20.04 -22.43 8.85
CA ALA A 74 -20.24 -23.88 8.97
C ALA A 74 -19.92 -24.64 7.67
N LYS A 75 -19.48 -23.96 6.61
CA LYS A 75 -19.38 -24.50 5.23
C LYS A 75 -17.97 -24.93 4.82
N GLY A 76 -17.05 -25.03 5.78
CA GLY A 76 -15.66 -25.41 5.54
C GLY A 76 -14.73 -24.25 5.20
N GLU A 77 -13.44 -24.58 5.11
CA GLU A 77 -12.33 -23.63 5.10
C GLU A 77 -12.29 -22.78 3.82
N ASP A 78 -12.44 -23.39 2.64
CA ASP A 78 -12.39 -22.68 1.35
C ASP A 78 -13.51 -21.62 1.25
N HIS A 79 -14.72 -21.96 1.72
CA HIS A 79 -15.82 -21.00 1.79
C HIS A 79 -15.50 -19.84 2.73
N ALA A 80 -14.91 -20.11 3.91
CA ALA A 80 -14.51 -19.08 4.86
C ALA A 80 -13.44 -18.14 4.28
N ARG A 81 -12.46 -18.67 3.54
CA ARG A 81 -11.41 -17.88 2.86
C ARG A 81 -11.98 -16.99 1.75
N ARG A 82 -12.87 -17.53 0.91
CA ARG A 82 -13.57 -16.73 -0.12
C ARG A 82 -14.42 -15.62 0.50
N TRP A 83 -15.08 -15.91 1.62
CA TRP A 83 -15.87 -14.91 2.33
C TRP A 83 -14.97 -13.82 2.96
N ALA A 84 -13.85 -14.20 3.57
CA ALA A 84 -12.87 -13.24 4.10
C ALA A 84 -12.35 -12.31 3.00
N TYR A 85 -12.05 -12.87 1.82
CA TYR A 85 -11.70 -12.09 0.63
C TYR A 85 -12.80 -11.11 0.25
N GLY A 86 -14.07 -11.53 0.25
CA GLY A 86 -15.21 -10.65 -0.03
C GLY A 86 -15.33 -9.48 0.95
N ILE A 87 -15.15 -9.74 2.26
CA ILE A 87 -15.16 -8.69 3.29
C ILE A 87 -14.01 -7.71 3.06
N TRP A 88 -12.81 -8.23 2.89
CA TRP A 88 -11.60 -7.43 2.68
C TRP A 88 -11.70 -6.58 1.41
N LYS A 89 -12.24 -7.14 0.32
CA LYS A 89 -12.48 -6.40 -0.94
C LYS A 89 -13.53 -5.30 -0.77
N GLY A 90 -14.48 -5.47 0.14
CA GLY A 90 -15.42 -4.41 0.53
C GLY A 90 -14.75 -3.23 1.25
N ILE A 91 -13.65 -3.49 1.96
CA ILE A 91 -12.85 -2.46 2.66
C ILE A 91 -11.85 -1.82 1.69
N TYR A 92 -11.17 -2.63 0.86
CA TYR A 92 -10.15 -2.21 -0.10
C TYR A 92 -10.59 -2.52 -1.54
N PRO A 93 -11.54 -1.73 -2.11
CA PRO A 93 -12.20 -2.07 -3.37
C PRO A 93 -11.25 -2.07 -4.58
N LYS A 94 -10.27 -1.18 -4.62
CA LYS A 94 -9.33 -1.08 -5.75
C LYS A 94 -8.13 -2.02 -5.63
N SER A 95 -7.85 -2.52 -4.44
CA SER A 95 -6.59 -3.20 -4.15
C SER A 95 -6.68 -4.71 -4.40
N LYS A 96 -5.55 -5.35 -4.72
CA LYS A 96 -5.44 -6.80 -4.88
C LYS A 96 -4.82 -7.41 -3.63
N LEU A 97 -5.19 -8.64 -3.30
CA LEU A 97 -4.60 -9.33 -2.16
C LEU A 97 -3.10 -9.56 -2.42
N GLY A 98 -2.27 -9.44 -1.38
CA GLY A 98 -0.86 -9.79 -1.47
C GLY A 98 -0.66 -11.28 -1.82
N PHE A 99 0.46 -11.59 -2.47
CA PHE A 99 0.79 -12.96 -2.85
C PHE A 99 0.81 -13.87 -1.61
N GLY A 100 0.16 -15.04 -1.69
CA GLY A 100 0.11 -16.02 -0.61
C GLY A 100 -0.83 -15.70 0.55
N TRP A 101 -1.44 -14.51 0.62
CA TRP A 101 -2.33 -14.16 1.73
C TRP A 101 -3.59 -15.04 1.74
N PHE A 102 -4.15 -15.38 0.58
CA PHE A 102 -5.36 -16.20 0.51
C PHE A 102 -5.20 -17.56 1.19
N ASN A 103 -4.02 -18.16 1.10
CA ASN A 103 -3.66 -19.46 1.67
C ASN A 103 -2.90 -19.36 2.99
N MET A 104 -2.84 -18.17 3.61
CA MET A 104 -2.10 -17.99 4.85
C MET A 104 -2.70 -18.82 5.99
N ALA A 105 -1.86 -19.16 6.97
CA ALA A 105 -2.32 -19.75 8.22
C ALA A 105 -3.24 -18.78 8.95
N VAL A 106 -4.32 -19.30 9.53
CA VAL A 106 -5.25 -18.50 10.33
C VAL A 106 -4.58 -18.20 11.67
N PRO A 107 -4.38 -16.93 12.04
CA PRO A 107 -3.75 -16.60 13.31
C PRO A 107 -4.68 -16.98 14.46
N THR A 108 -4.10 -17.51 15.54
CA THR A 108 -4.85 -17.91 16.75
C THR A 108 -5.46 -16.71 17.47
N SER A 109 -4.77 -15.57 17.46
CA SER A 109 -5.19 -14.33 18.11
C SER A 109 -5.09 -13.15 17.13
N PRO A 110 -6.20 -12.67 16.55
CA PRO A 110 -6.18 -11.49 15.68
C PRO A 110 -6.04 -10.20 16.49
N ASP A 111 -5.56 -9.14 15.84
CA ASP A 111 -5.61 -7.78 16.39
C ASP A 111 -7.06 -7.37 16.68
N LEU A 112 -7.32 -6.90 17.90
CA LEU A 112 -8.68 -6.60 18.36
C LEU A 112 -9.30 -5.40 17.60
N SER A 113 -8.48 -4.43 17.21
CA SER A 113 -8.94 -3.27 16.44
C SER A 113 -9.35 -3.67 15.02
N ALA A 114 -8.56 -4.56 14.39
CA ALA A 114 -8.90 -5.17 13.12
C ALA A 114 -10.20 -5.98 13.21
N TYR A 115 -10.35 -6.82 14.25
CA TYR A 115 -11.55 -7.64 14.44
C TYR A 115 -12.82 -6.80 14.60
N ASN A 116 -12.78 -5.75 15.43
CA ASN A 116 -13.90 -4.82 15.62
C ASN A 116 -14.29 -4.08 14.33
N LEU A 117 -13.31 -3.73 13.49
CA LEU A 117 -13.57 -3.14 12.17
C LEU A 117 -14.34 -4.12 11.28
N ILE A 118 -13.90 -5.38 11.22
CA ILE A 118 -14.54 -6.43 10.43
C ILE A 118 -16.00 -6.65 10.86
N GLU A 119 -16.29 -6.74 12.16
CA GLU A 119 -17.67 -6.91 12.62
C GLU A 119 -18.59 -5.77 12.17
N ARG A 120 -18.10 -4.53 12.26
CA ARG A 120 -18.86 -3.34 11.85
C ARG A 120 -19.14 -3.35 10.35
N GLU A 121 -18.15 -3.69 9.54
CA GLU A 121 -18.31 -3.76 8.09
C GLU A 121 -19.22 -4.95 7.69
N VAL A 122 -19.12 -6.10 8.34
CA VAL A 122 -20.04 -7.22 8.09
C VAL A 122 -21.48 -6.84 8.42
N LYS A 123 -21.72 -6.18 9.56
CA LYS A 123 -23.06 -5.66 9.93
C LYS A 123 -23.58 -4.69 8.87
N ARG A 124 -22.73 -3.81 8.35
CA ARG A 124 -23.07 -2.86 7.27
C ARG A 124 -23.39 -3.57 5.95
N PHE A 125 -22.54 -4.49 5.50
CA PHE A 125 -22.77 -5.24 4.26
C PHE A 125 -24.09 -6.02 4.33
N ARG A 126 -24.40 -6.64 5.47
CA ARG A 126 -25.70 -7.31 5.69
C ARG A 126 -26.89 -6.34 5.60
N LYS A 127 -26.78 -5.13 6.17
CA LYS A 127 -27.83 -4.10 6.06
C LYS A 127 -28.02 -3.65 4.60
N ASN A 128 -26.93 -3.42 3.87
CA ASN A 128 -26.99 -3.02 2.46
C ASN A 128 -27.55 -4.11 1.55
N ALA A 129 -27.18 -5.38 1.78
CA ALA A 129 -27.74 -6.52 1.04
C ALA A 129 -29.26 -6.64 1.21
N LYS A 130 -29.77 -6.45 2.44
CA LYS A 130 -31.21 -6.43 2.71
C LYS A 130 -31.92 -5.28 1.98
N ARG A 131 -31.30 -4.10 1.90
CA ARG A 131 -31.86 -2.94 1.18
C ARG A 131 -31.89 -3.16 -0.33
N GLY A 132 -30.82 -3.71 -0.92
CA GLY A 132 -30.77 -4.02 -2.35
C GLY A 132 -31.83 -5.05 -2.76
N ARG A 133 -32.05 -6.10 -1.94
CA ARG A 133 -33.08 -7.11 -2.22
C ARG A 133 -34.51 -6.55 -2.22
N ARG A 134 -34.79 -5.52 -1.43
CA ARG A 134 -36.10 -4.83 -1.40
C ARG A 134 -36.33 -3.89 -2.57
N LEU A 135 -35.27 -3.42 -3.23
CA LEU A 135 -35.38 -2.56 -4.41
C LEU A 135 -35.49 -3.36 -5.72
N ALA A 136 -35.09 -4.63 -5.68
CA ALA A 136 -35.15 -5.56 -6.81
C ALA A 136 -36.37 -6.50 -6.75
N ALA A 137 -37.23 -6.35 -5.74
CA ALA A 137 -38.48 -7.08 -5.55
C ALA A 137 -39.65 -6.10 -5.68
#